data_AF-A0A559JGQ4-F1
#
_entry.id   AF-A0A559JGQ4-F1
#
_cell.length_a   1.000
_cell.length_b   1.000
_cell.length_c   1.000
_cell.angle_alpha   90.00
_cell.angle_beta   90.00
_cell.angle_gamma   90.00
#
_symmetry.space_group_name_H-M   'P 1'
#
loop_
_entity.id
_entity.type
_entity.pdbx_description
1 polymer ?
#
loop_
_entity_poly.entity_id
_entity_poly.type
_entity_poly.pdbx_seq_one_letter_code
_entity_poly.pdbx_strand_id
1 'polypeptide(L)' 'MNINIASRNKKKVPLVKKYTHEKRLHALLNAKASLSIEGMHLTALEEQLILKRANGKMKNKEFLALAMEISKNV' A
#
# COMPACT_ATOMS: atom_id res chain seq x y z
N MET A 1 17.42 14.98 -4.48
CA MET A 1 17.33 13.54 -4.15
C MET A 1 18.64 13.15 -3.49
N ASN A 2 18.70 13.08 -2.16
CA ASN A 2 19.96 12.77 -1.46
C ASN A 2 20.13 11.25 -1.37
N ILE A 3 21.05 10.73 -2.17
CA ILE A 3 21.36 9.30 -2.28
C ILE A 3 22.54 9.03 -1.33
N ASN A 4 22.27 8.43 -0.17
CA ASN A 4 23.33 7.92 0.71
C ASN A 4 23.85 6.60 0.13
N ILE A 5 25.02 6.66 -0.52
CA ILE A 5 25.72 5.51 -1.10
C ILE A 5 26.70 4.99 -0.05
N ALA A 6 26.25 4.05 0.79
CA ALA A 6 27.16 3.25 1.61
C ALA A 6 27.80 2.19 0.70
N SER A 7 29.11 2.32 0.46
CA SER A 7 29.88 1.40 -0.38
C SER A 7 30.33 0.17 0.42
N ARG A 8 30.07 -1.04 -0.11
CA ARG A 8 31.00 -2.19 -0.19
C ARG A 8 30.31 -3.44 -0.75
N ASN A 9 30.57 -3.69 -2.04
CA ASN A 9 30.85 -4.98 -2.68
C ASN A 9 30.15 -6.27 -2.19
N LYS A 10 29.13 -6.73 -2.96
CA LYS A 10 29.08 -7.97 -3.78
C LYS A 10 27.62 -8.47 -3.90
N LYS A 11 27.20 -8.71 -5.15
CA LYS A 11 25.87 -9.15 -5.63
C LYS A 11 24.79 -8.07 -5.59
N LYS A 12 24.49 -7.51 -6.77
CA LYS A 12 23.30 -6.70 -7.05
C LYS A 12 22.05 -7.58 -6.91
N VAL A 13 21.62 -7.85 -5.68
CA VAL A 13 20.25 -8.26 -5.43
C VAL A 13 19.44 -6.97 -5.49
N PRO A 14 18.42 -6.83 -6.34
CA PRO A 14 17.50 -5.71 -6.18
C PRO A 14 16.92 -5.83 -4.78
N LEU A 15 17.30 -4.91 -3.91
CA LEU A 15 16.66 -4.67 -2.62
C LEU A 15 15.28 -4.12 -2.93
N VAL A 16 14.39 -4.99 -3.42
CA VAL A 16 12.95 -4.78 -3.37
C VAL A 16 12.68 -4.70 -1.88
N LYS A 17 12.60 -3.49 -1.34
CA LYS A 17 12.28 -3.24 0.07
C LYS A 17 11.02 -4.04 0.38
N LYS A 18 11.18 -5.23 0.96
CA LYS A 18 10.09 -5.97 1.57
C LYS A 18 9.61 -5.05 2.69
N TYR A 19 8.54 -4.30 2.44
CA TYR A 19 7.85 -3.59 3.50
C TYR A 19 7.52 -4.61 4.57
N THR A 20 8.13 -4.46 5.74
CA THR A 20 7.81 -5.23 6.94
C THR A 20 6.34 -5.02 7.26
N HIS A 21 5.70 -6.02 7.88
CA HIS A 21 4.28 -5.98 8.22
C HIS A 21 3.90 -4.66 8.92
N GLU A 22 4.74 -4.21 9.85
CA GLU A 22 4.61 -2.93 10.55
C GLU A 22 4.54 -1.71 9.61
N LYS A 23 5.41 -1.63 8.60
CA LYS A 23 5.39 -0.49 7.67
C LYS A 23 4.13 -0.45 6.82
N ARG A 24 3.56 -1.62 6.48
CA ARG A 24 2.28 -1.70 5.74
C ARG A 24 1.12 -1.25 6.62
N LEU A 25 1.13 -1.66 7.89
CA LEU A 25 0.15 -1.23 8.87
C LEU A 25 0.21 0.29 9.09
N HIS A 26 1.41 0.84 9.29
CA HIS A 26 1.59 2.30 9.41
C HIS A 26 1.10 3.05 8.16
N ALA A 27 1.40 2.55 6.96
CA ALA A 27 0.92 3.17 5.73
C ALA A 27 -0.62 3.19 5.65
N LEU A 28 -1.28 2.10 6.05
CA LEU A 28 -2.75 2.03 6.10
C LEU A 28 -3.32 2.98 7.15
N LEU A 29 -2.75 3.02 8.37
CA LEU A 29 -3.21 3.91 9.44
C LEU A 29 -3.03 5.38 9.05
N ASN A 30 -1.91 5.74 8.43
CA ASN A 30 -1.67 7.10 7.95
C ASN A 30 -2.69 7.47 6.87
N ALA A 31 -2.97 6.57 5.91
CA ALA A 31 -3.97 6.82 4.89
C ALA A 31 -5.37 7.02 5.49
N LYS A 32 -5.76 6.21 6.48
CA LYS A 32 -7.03 6.39 7.21
C LYS A 32 -7.08 7.74 7.92
N ALA A 33 -6.01 8.11 8.63
CA ALA A 33 -5.93 9.39 9.32
C ALA A 33 -6.07 10.56 8.33
N SER A 34 -5.40 10.51 7.17
CA SER A 34 -5.53 11.52 6.12
C SER A 34 -6.96 11.63 5.60
N LEU A 35 -7.64 10.51 5.35
CA LEU A 35 -9.05 10.52 4.92
C LEU A 35 -9.96 11.10 6.00
N SER A 36 -9.78 10.72 7.27
CA SER A 36 -10.59 11.21 8.38
C SER A 36 -10.43 12.71 8.61
N ILE A 37 -9.23 13.27 8.37
CA ILE A 37 -9.01 14.73 8.40
C ILE A 37 -9.90 15.43 7.36
N GLU A 38 -10.07 14.82 6.19
CA GLU A 38 -10.93 15.32 5.11
C GLU A 38 -12.42 14.92 5.29
N GLY A 39 -12.78 14.30 6.42
CA GLY A 39 -14.14 13.83 6.70
C GLY A 39 -14.56 12.57 5.94
N MET A 40 -13.62 11.94 5.22
CA MET A 40 -13.84 10.71 4.46
C MET A 40 -13.46 9.48 5.27
N HIS A 41 -14.14 8.37 5.02
CA HIS A 41 -13.90 7.09 5.69
C HIS A 41 -13.92 5.97 4.67
N LEU A 42 -13.02 4.99 4.85
CA LEU A 42 -13.07 3.77 4.07
C LEU A 42 -14.22 2.89 4.59
N THR A 43 -15.00 2.36 3.67
CA THR A 43 -15.95 1.28 3.97
C THR A 43 -15.21 0.00 4.31
N ALA A 44 -15.88 -0.93 5.01
CA ALA A 44 -15.30 -2.23 5.35
C ALA A 44 -14.83 -3.01 4.10
N LEU A 45 -15.51 -2.83 2.97
CA LEU A 45 -15.19 -3.50 1.71
C LEU A 45 -13.89 -2.92 1.10
N GLU A 46 -13.74 -1.59 1.08
CA GLU A 46 -12.54 -0.91 0.60
C GLU A 46 -11.31 -1.25 1.45
N GLU A 47 -11.47 -1.29 2.78
CA GLU A 47 -10.39 -1.68 3.68
C GLU A 47 -9.92 -3.12 3.43
N GLN A 48 -10.86 -4.06 3.24
CA GLN A 48 -10.53 -5.44 2.91
C GLN A 48 -9.79 -5.55 1.58
N LEU A 49 -10.19 -4.76 0.58
CA LEU A 49 -9.52 -4.73 -0.73
C LEU A 49 -8.07 -4.25 -0.59
N ILE A 50 -7.84 -3.16 0.15
CA ILE A 50 -6.51 -2.63 0.44
C ILE A 50 -5.67 -3.65 1.21
N LEU A 51 -6.22 -4.32 2.22
CA LEU A 51 -5.52 -5.35 2.99
C LEU A 51 -5.13 -6.56 2.14
N LYS A 52 -6.00 -7.02 1.23
CA LYS A 52 -5.67 -8.11 0.29
C LYS A 52 -4.48 -7.74 -0.59
N ARG A 53 -4.47 -6.53 -1.13
CA ARG A 53 -3.35 -6.00 -1.94
C ARG A 53 -2.07 -5.83 -1.13
N ALA A 54 -2.17 -5.26 0.08
CA ALA A 54 -1.05 -5.03 0.99
C ALA A 54 -0.41 -6.34 1.45
N ASN A 55 -1.20 -7.39 1.66
CA ASN A 55 -0.71 -8.72 2.02
C ASN A 55 -0.17 -9.53 0.84
N GLY A 56 -0.22 -8.99 -0.38
CA GLY A 56 0.25 -9.68 -1.58
C GLY A 56 -0.69 -10.79 -2.07
N LYS A 57 -1.93 -10.85 -1.57
CA LYS A 57 -2.97 -11.81 -1.99
C LYS A 57 -3.66 -11.41 -3.29
N MET A 58 -3.29 -10.27 -3.89
CA MET A 58 -3.93 -9.69 -5.08
C MET A 58 -2.91 -8.93 -5.92
N LYS A 59 -3.02 -9.03 -7.25
CA LYS A 59 -2.16 -8.27 -8.18
C LYS A 59 -2.62 -6.81 -8.30
N ASN A 60 -1.72 -5.93 -8.72
CA ASN A 60 -2.05 -4.50 -8.86
C ASN A 60 -3.16 -4.23 -9.88
N LYS A 61 -3.18 -4.96 -11.01
CA LYS A 61 -4.20 -4.82 -12.04
C LYS A 61 -5.60 -5.19 -11.52
N GLU A 62 -5.69 -6.30 -10.79
CA GLU A 62 -6.94 -6.77 -10.15
C GLU A 62 -7.43 -5.77 -9.10
N PHE A 63 -6.51 -5.25 -8.27
CA PHE A 63 -6.84 -4.23 -7.28
C PHE A 63 -7.46 -2.98 -7.92
N LEU A 64 -6.85 -2.46 -8.99
CA LEU A 64 -7.36 -1.28 -9.68
C LEU A 64 -8.72 -1.53 -10.34
N ALA A 65 -8.92 -2.70 -10.95
CA ALA A 65 -10.20 -3.05 -11.55
C ALA A 65 -11.33 -3.07 -10.50
N LEU A 66 -11.10 -3.74 -9.37
CA LEU A 66 -12.08 -3.81 -8.27
C LEU A 66 -12.30 -2.46 -7.61
N ALA A 67 -11.26 -1.66 -7.40
CA ALA A 67 -11.40 -0.32 -6.85
C ALA A 67 -12.28 0.58 -7.74
N MET A 68 -12.10 0.50 -9.06
CA MET A 68 -12.91 1.24 -10.03
C MET A 68 -14.35 0.75 -10.11
N GLU A 69 -14.58 -0.54 -9.86
CA GLU A 69 -15.93 -1.11 -9.80
C GLU A 69 -16.67 -0.62 -8.55
N ILE A 70 -16.00 -0.65 -7.39
CA ILE A 70 -16.54 -0.13 -6.13
C ILE A 70 -16.88 1.35 -6.28
N SER A 71 -15.97 2.17 -6.83
CA SER A 71 -16.20 3.61 -6.97
C SER A 71 -17.38 3.98 -7.89
N LYS A 72 -17.83 3.06 -8.75
CA LYS A 72 -19.02 3.26 -9.59
C LYS A 72 -20.33 2.89 -8.89
N ASN A 73 -20.23 2.07 -7.84
CA ASN A 73 -21.35 1.54 -7.08
C ASN A 73 -21.51 2.21 -5.70
N VAL A 74 -20.71 3.25 -5.43
CA VAL A 74 -20.77 4.11 -4.23
C VAL A 74 -21.72 5.28 -4.47
#